data_AF-A0A956TCJ4-F1
#
_entry.id   AF-A0A956TCJ4-F1
#
_cell.length_a   1.000
_cell.length_b   1.000
_cell.length_c   1.000
_cell.angle_alpha   90.00
_cell.angle_beta   90.00
_cell.angle_gamma   90.00
#
_symmetry.space_group_name_H-M   'P 1'
#
loop_
_entity.id
_entity.type
_entity.pdbx_description
1 polymer ?
#
loop_
_entity_poly.entity_id
_entity_poly.type
_entity_poly.pdbx_seq_one_letter_code
_entity_poly.pdbx_strand_id
1 'polypeptide(L)'
;MAKKRDPYGNPPSRRQLKKSGTEDWINQALSDQREKEAALLGALGDAGSTLSAQRDHLESLLELPPENPDLDPPPPDLFAAERAEATRQRSAMADLLGDLESSAEEERAMLENLFGPPKPPKKKKR
;
A
#
# COMPACT_ATOMS: atom_id res chain seq x y z
N MET A 1 -18.60 -56.91 -42.30
CA MET A 1 -18.08 -56.15 -41.15
C MET A 1 -16.81 -55.41 -41.55
N ALA A 2 -16.85 -54.09 -41.62
CA ALA A 2 -15.68 -53.28 -42.00
C ALA A 2 -14.73 -53.15 -40.80
N LYS A 3 -13.53 -53.73 -40.90
CA LYS A 3 -12.46 -53.51 -39.92
C LYS A 3 -12.02 -52.04 -40.05
N LYS A 4 -12.32 -51.22 -39.04
CA LYS A 4 -11.77 -49.87 -38.90
C LYS A 4 -10.24 -50.00 -38.95
N ARG A 5 -9.62 -49.55 -40.03
CA ARG A 5 -8.15 -49.48 -40.13
C ARG A 5 -7.72 -48.33 -39.24
N ASP A 6 -6.96 -48.65 -38.19
CA ASP A 6 -6.28 -47.65 -37.38
C ASP A 6 -5.33 -46.86 -38.31
N PRO A 7 -5.54 -45.54 -38.49
CA PRO A 7 -4.74 -44.75 -39.42
C PRO A 7 -3.25 -44.72 -39.07
N TYR A 8 -2.90 -45.10 -37.83
CA TYR A 8 -1.52 -45.09 -37.34
C TYR A 8 -0.85 -46.46 -37.29
N GLY A 9 -1.51 -47.53 -37.77
CA GLY A 9 -0.94 -48.88 -37.75
C GLY A 9 -0.51 -49.35 -36.35
N ASN A 10 0.06 -50.56 -36.26
CA ASN A 10 0.69 -50.96 -35.01
C ASN A 10 1.96 -50.12 -34.79
N PRO A 11 2.18 -49.58 -33.58
CA PRO A 11 3.41 -48.84 -33.30
C PRO A 11 4.64 -49.71 -33.59
N PRO A 12 5.73 -49.12 -34.10
CA PRO A 12 6.94 -49.87 -34.44
C PRO A 12 7.45 -50.64 -33.21
N SER A 13 7.80 -51.91 -33.42
CA SER A 13 8.33 -52.75 -32.36
C SER A 13 9.70 -52.25 -31.89
N ARG A 14 10.08 -52.53 -30.64
CA ARG A 14 11.41 -52.17 -30.09
C ARG A 14 12.59 -52.63 -30.97
N ARG A 15 12.47 -53.77 -31.66
CA ARG A 15 13.51 -54.25 -32.59
C ARG A 15 13.60 -53.40 -33.87
N GLN A 16 12.47 -52.85 -34.34
CA GLN A 16 12.46 -51.94 -35.49
C GLN A 16 13.06 -50.58 -35.10
N LEU A 17 12.75 -50.07 -33.90
CA LEU A 17 13.33 -48.84 -33.36
C LEU A 17 14.86 -48.93 -33.17
N LYS A 18 15.36 -50.08 -32.69
CA LYS A 18 16.79 -50.34 -32.57
C LYS A 18 17.50 -50.41 -33.91
N LYS A 19 16.85 -50.97 -34.94
CA LYS A 19 17.43 -51.06 -36.29
C LYS A 19 17.39 -49.73 -37.05
N SER A 20 16.51 -48.80 -36.68
CA SER A 20 16.33 -47.52 -37.38
C SER A 20 17.20 -46.39 -36.82
N GLY A 21 17.99 -46.61 -35.76
CA GLY A 21 18.80 -45.57 -35.12
C GLY A 21 17.97 -44.48 -34.42
N THR A 22 16.65 -44.66 -34.36
CA THR A 22 15.72 -43.69 -33.74
C THR A 22 15.91 -43.64 -32.24
N GLU A 23 16.29 -44.77 -31.63
CA GLU A 23 16.64 -44.82 -30.20
C GLU A 23 17.85 -43.92 -29.89
N ASP A 24 18.87 -43.93 -30.75
CA ASP A 24 20.05 -43.07 -30.59
C ASP A 24 19.71 -41.59 -30.77
N TRP A 25 18.87 -41.26 -31.75
CA TRP A 25 18.38 -39.89 -31.95
C TRP A 25 17.54 -39.38 -30.77
N ILE A 26 16.66 -40.22 -30.21
CA ILE A 26 15.85 -39.88 -29.03
C ILE A 26 16.75 -39.66 -27.82
N ASN A 27 17.75 -40.53 -27.61
CA ASN A 27 18.70 -40.40 -26.51
C ASN A 27 19.54 -39.13 -26.63
N GLN A 28 19.99 -38.79 -27.85
CA GLN A 28 20.71 -37.55 -28.11
C GLN A 28 19.82 -36.31 -27.88
N ALA A 29 18.56 -36.34 -28.34
CA ALA A 29 17.64 -35.23 -28.10
C ALA A 29 17.36 -35.03 -26.59
N LEU A 30 17.25 -36.13 -25.84
CA LEU A 30 17.10 -36.09 -24.38
C LEU A 30 18.35 -35.58 -23.66
N SER A 31 19.56 -35.94 -24.12
CA SER A 31 20.79 -35.39 -23.54
C SER A 31 20.91 -33.90 -23.82
N ASP A 32 20.68 -33.47 -25.05
CA ASP A 32 20.74 -32.05 -25.44
C ASP A 32 19.70 -31.21 -24.69
N GLN A 33 18.52 -31.78 -24.41
CA GLN A 33 17.50 -31.12 -23.58
C GLN A 33 17.99 -30.96 -22.13
N ARG A 34 18.55 -32.01 -21.53
CA ARG A 34 19.06 -31.98 -20.15
C ARG A 34 20.21 -30.97 -19.99
N GLU A 35 21.09 -30.87 -20.98
CA GLU A 35 22.16 -29.87 -20.98
C GLU A 35 21.61 -28.43 -21.02
N LYS A 36 20.59 -28.18 -21.85
CA LYS A 36 19.91 -26.87 -21.90
C LYS A 36 19.18 -26.54 -20.60
N GLU A 37 18.50 -27.51 -20.01
CA GLU A 37 17.83 -27.34 -18.71
C GLU A 37 18.85 -27.03 -17.60
N ALA A 38 19.99 -27.72 -17.57
CA ALA A 38 21.06 -27.46 -16.62
C ALA A 38 21.66 -26.05 -16.80
N ALA A 39 21.88 -25.61 -18.04
CA ALA A 39 22.37 -24.26 -18.33
C ALA A 39 21.38 -23.17 -17.89
N LEU A 40 20.08 -23.38 -18.12
CA LEU A 40 19.03 -22.46 -17.67
C LEU A 40 18.92 -22.41 -16.14
N LEU A 41 19.04 -23.56 -15.47
CA LEU A 41 19.06 -23.63 -14.01
C LEU A 41 20.30 -22.94 -13.42
N GLY A 42 21.47 -23.07 -14.06
CA GLY A 42 22.68 -22.34 -13.67
C GLY A 42 22.50 -20.83 -13.79
N ALA A 43 21.99 -20.36 -14.93
CA ALA A 43 21.71 -18.94 -15.15
C ALA A 43 20.64 -18.38 -14.18
N LEU A 44 19.61 -19.16 -13.86
CA LEU A 44 18.56 -18.76 -12.92
C LEU A 44 19.05 -18.81 -11.46
N GLY A 45 19.91 -19.76 -11.13
CA GLY A 45 20.57 -19.85 -9.82
C GLY A 45 21.45 -18.64 -9.54
N ASP A 46 22.21 -18.18 -10.53
CA ASP A 46 23.02 -16.95 -10.46
C ASP A 46 22.15 -15.68 -10.46
N ALA A 47 20.98 -15.71 -11.10
CA ALA A 47 20.04 -14.59 -11.04
C ALA A 47 19.49 -14.37 -9.60
N GLY A 48 19.32 -15.42 -8.81
CA GLY A 48 18.86 -15.31 -7.43
C GLY A 48 19.91 -14.70 -6.49
N SER A 49 21.17 -15.11 -6.62
CA SER A 49 22.27 -14.58 -5.81
C SER A 49 22.60 -13.13 -6.15
N THR A 50 22.55 -12.76 -7.43
CA THR A 50 22.75 -11.38 -7.89
C THR A 50 21.64 -10.44 -7.41
N LEU A 51 20.38 -10.88 -7.40
CA LEU A 51 19.27 -10.12 -6.84
C LEU A 51 19.38 -9.95 -5.32
N SER A 52 19.83 -10.97 -4.58
CA SER A 52 20.11 -10.86 -3.14
C SER A 52 21.22 -9.84 -2.87
N ALA A 53 22.33 -9.90 -3.60
CA ALA A 53 23.42 -8.96 -3.45
C ALA A 53 22.99 -7.51 -3.78
N GLN A 54 22.15 -7.31 -4.80
CA GLN A 54 21.58 -6.01 -5.11
C GLN A 54 20.64 -5.51 -4.02
N ARG A 55 19.83 -6.39 -3.42
CA ARG A 55 18.97 -6.05 -2.28
C ARG A 55 19.80 -5.61 -1.08
N ASP A 56 20.80 -6.41 -0.70
CA ASP A 56 21.64 -6.12 0.46
C ASP A 56 22.44 -4.82 0.25
N HIS A 57 22.85 -4.53 -1.00
CA HIS A 57 23.46 -3.24 -1.34
C HIS A 57 22.49 -2.06 -1.18
N LEU A 58 21.24 -2.20 -1.63
CA LEU A 58 20.22 -1.16 -1.47
C LEU A 58 19.84 -0.97 0.01
N GLU A 59 19.76 -2.05 0.78
CA GLU A 59 19.58 -1.98 2.24
C GLU A 59 20.72 -1.21 2.90
N SER A 60 21.98 -1.44 2.47
CA SER A 60 23.15 -0.71 3.00
C SER A 60 23.13 0.80 2.70
N LEU A 61 22.48 1.23 1.61
CA LEU A 61 22.30 2.64 1.28
C LEU A 61 21.20 3.31 2.10
N LEU A 62 20.26 2.52 2.62
CA LEU A 62 19.15 2.98 3.47
C LEU A 62 19.50 2.94 4.96
N GLU A 63 20.50 2.16 5.34
CA GLU A 63 21.09 2.21 6.68
C GLU A 63 21.76 3.58 6.87
N LEU A 64 21.00 4.54 7.39
CA LEU A 64 21.54 5.81 7.83
C LEU A 64 22.59 5.56 8.93
N PRO A 65 23.73 6.28 8.92
CA PRO A 65 24.62 6.31 10.05
C PRO A 65 23.84 6.68 11.33
N PRO A 66 24.22 6.15 12.50
CA PRO A 66 23.56 6.52 13.74
C PRO A 66 23.58 8.04 13.89
N GLU A 67 22.38 8.62 13.94
CA GLU A 67 22.14 10.05 14.03
C GLU A 67 22.78 10.55 15.34
N ASN A 68 23.79 11.42 15.24
CA ASN A 68 24.34 12.09 16.41
C ASN A 68 23.29 13.12 16.87
N PRO A 69 22.68 12.97 18.05
CA PRO A 69 21.56 13.83 18.48
C PRO A 69 21.96 15.29 18.74
N ASP A 70 23.26 15.60 18.68
CA ASP A 70 23.82 16.89 19.08
C ASP A 70 24.20 17.82 17.91
N LEU A 71 24.05 17.40 16.64
CA LEU A 71 24.61 18.14 15.49
C LEU A 71 23.60 18.77 14.54
N ASP A 72 22.36 18.30 14.47
CA ASP A 72 21.40 18.82 13.50
C ASP A 72 20.39 19.77 14.16
N PRO A 73 20.33 21.05 13.74
CA PRO A 73 19.23 21.92 14.14
C PRO A 73 17.92 21.29 13.68
N PRO A 74 16.84 21.38 14.47
CA PRO A 74 15.55 20.80 14.09
C PRO A 74 15.16 21.32 12.70
N PRO A 75 14.67 20.44 11.80
CA PRO A 75 14.36 20.82 10.44
C PRO A 75 13.36 21.99 10.45
N PRO A 76 13.47 22.93 9.49
CA PRO A 76 12.55 24.05 9.41
C PRO A 76 11.13 23.53 9.24
N ASP A 77 10.23 24.00 10.09
CA ASP A 77 8.83 23.58 10.10
C ASP A 77 8.10 24.09 8.85
N LEU A 78 7.97 23.21 7.86
CA LEU A 78 7.33 23.51 6.56
C LEU A 78 5.84 23.86 6.69
N PHE A 79 5.21 23.51 7.82
CA PHE A 79 3.77 23.70 8.06
C PHE A 79 3.49 24.76 9.13
N ALA A 80 4.49 25.54 9.54
CA ALA A 80 4.30 26.61 10.50
C ALA A 80 3.28 27.66 9.99
N ALA A 81 3.33 27.97 8.69
CA ALA A 81 2.39 28.89 8.06
C ALA A 81 0.96 28.32 8.01
N GLU A 82 0.80 27.05 7.61
CA GLU A 82 -0.51 26.39 7.56
C GLU A 82 -1.15 26.30 8.95
N ARG A 83 -0.36 25.96 9.97
CA ARG A 83 -0.85 25.91 11.36
C ARG A 83 -1.24 27.30 11.87
N ALA A 84 -0.47 28.34 11.54
CA ALA A 84 -0.83 29.71 11.90
C ALA A 84 -2.11 30.20 11.19
N GLU A 85 -2.38 29.73 9.97
CA GLU A 85 -3.63 30.03 9.26
C GLU A 85 -4.82 29.26 9.87
N ALA A 86 -4.62 27.98 10.19
CA ALA A 86 -5.64 27.17 10.87
C ALA A 86 -6.02 27.72 12.25
N THR A 87 -5.06 28.26 13.03
CA THR A 87 -5.39 28.90 14.31
C THR A 87 -6.15 30.21 14.13
N ARG A 88 -5.82 31.02 13.13
CA ARG A 88 -6.56 32.25 12.79
C ARG A 88 -8.00 31.95 12.35
N GLN A 89 -8.20 30.90 11.57
CA GLN A 89 -9.55 30.48 11.17
C GLN A 89 -10.37 29.99 12.37
N ARG A 90 -9.74 29.24 13.29
CA ARG A 90 -10.41 28.78 14.52
C ARG A 90 -10.80 29.94 15.43
N SER A 91 -9.93 30.94 15.62
CA SER A 91 -10.27 32.10 16.43
C SER A 91 -11.40 32.92 15.79
N ALA A 92 -11.36 33.13 14.48
CA ALA A 92 -12.41 33.85 13.77
C ALA A 92 -13.78 33.14 13.87
N MET A 93 -13.80 31.80 13.83
CA MET A 93 -15.03 31.04 14.03
C MET A 93 -15.53 31.10 15.48
N ALA A 94 -14.61 31.11 16.46
CA ALA A 94 -14.96 31.22 17.87
C ALA A 94 -15.59 32.57 18.20
N ASP A 95 -15.08 33.66 17.63
CA ASP A 95 -15.63 35.01 17.80
C ASP A 95 -17.07 35.08 17.24
N LEU A 96 -17.33 34.51 16.06
CA LEU A 96 -18.67 34.45 15.48
C LEU A 96 -19.68 33.63 16.32
N LEU A 97 -19.22 32.53 16.93
CA LEU A 97 -20.05 31.73 17.82
C LEU A 97 -20.40 32.50 19.10
N GLY A 98 -19.46 33.24 19.68
CA GLY A 98 -19.71 34.11 20.84
C GLY A 98 -20.70 35.24 20.53
N ASP A 99 -20.59 35.86 19.36
CA ASP A 99 -21.54 36.89 18.91
C ASP A 99 -22.96 36.32 18.73
N LEU A 100 -23.08 35.08 18.22
CA LEU A 100 -24.39 34.42 18.07
C LEU A 100 -24.99 34.02 19.42
N GLU A 101 -24.19 33.50 20.36
CA GLU A 101 -24.65 33.14 21.70
C GLU A 101 -25.12 34.37 22.48
N SER A 102 -24.35 35.46 22.44
CA SER A 102 -24.73 36.73 23.08
C SER A 102 -25.99 37.34 22.46
N SER A 103 -26.11 37.35 21.13
CA SER A 103 -27.34 37.77 20.43
C SER A 103 -28.54 36.92 20.83
N ALA A 104 -28.38 35.60 20.94
CA ALA A 104 -29.46 34.70 21.34
C ALA A 104 -29.89 34.91 22.80
N GLU A 105 -28.95 35.21 23.70
CA GLU A 105 -29.24 35.56 25.10
C GLU A 105 -29.99 36.90 25.21
N GLU A 106 -29.59 37.90 24.43
CA GLU A 106 -30.26 39.21 24.37
C GLU A 106 -31.69 39.08 23.82
N GLU A 107 -31.88 38.33 22.73
CA GLU A 107 -33.19 38.03 22.17
C GLU A 107 -34.07 37.28 23.17
N ARG A 108 -33.51 36.30 23.87
CA ARG A 108 -34.24 35.55 24.91
C ARG A 108 -34.65 36.44 26.08
N ALA A 109 -33.78 37.35 26.52
CA ALA A 109 -34.10 38.31 27.57
C ALA A 109 -35.19 39.31 27.13
N MET A 110 -35.17 39.74 25.87
CA MET A 110 -36.20 40.60 25.29
C MET A 110 -37.55 39.87 25.19
N LEU A 111 -37.55 38.62 24.72
CA LEU A 111 -38.75 37.79 24.65
C LEU A 111 -39.32 37.47 26.03
N GLU A 112 -38.48 37.20 27.03
CA GLU A 112 -38.92 37.00 28.41
C GLU A 112 -39.54 38.28 28.99
N ASN A 113 -39.06 39.46 28.61
CA ASN A 113 -39.64 40.74 29.04
C ASN A 113 -40.98 41.05 28.35
N LEU A 114 -41.15 40.63 27.09
CA LEU A 114 -42.36 40.90 26.30
C LEU A 114 -43.46 39.84 26.48
N PHE A 115 -43.09 38.58 26.69
CA PHE A 115 -44.01 37.43 26.72
C PHE A 115 -43.91 36.59 28.01
N GLY A 116 -43.03 36.95 28.95
CA GLY A 116 -42.92 36.26 30.23
C GLY A 116 -44.10 36.52 31.18
N PRO A 117 -44.39 35.61 32.12
CA PRO A 117 -45.48 35.79 33.08
C PRO A 117 -45.23 37.02 33.97
N PRO A 118 -46.28 37.74 34.41
CA PRO A 118 -46.13 38.94 35.21
C PRO A 118 -45.34 38.64 36.49
N LYS A 119 -44.19 39.31 36.68
CA LYS A 119 -43.33 39.12 37.86
C LYS A 119 -44.15 39.31 39.14
N PRO A 120 -44.15 38.35 40.08
CA PRO A 120 -44.92 38.47 41.31
C PRO A 120 -44.40 39.66 42.15
N PRO A 121 -45.29 40.43 42.80
CA PRO A 121 -44.90 41.63 43.53
C PRO A 121 -43.97 41.27 44.69
N LYS A 122 -42.83 41.97 44.78
CA LYS A 122 -41.87 41.81 45.87
C LYS A 122 -42.55 42.18 47.21
N LYS A 123 -42.79 41.18 48.07
CA LYS A 123 -43.27 41.41 49.45
C LYS A 123 -42.21 42.21 50.21
N LYS A 124 -42.50 43.47 50.52
CA LYS A 124 -41.75 44.26 51.50
C LYS A 124 -41.97 43.61 52.87
N LYS A 125 -40.94 43.00 53.45
CA LYS A 125 -40.94 42.65 54.88
C LYS A 125 -40.83 43.97 55.66
N ARG A 126 -41.87 44.28 56.43
CA ARG A 126 -41.82 45.29 57.51
C ARG A 126 -41.13 44.68 58.71
#